data_AF-A0A1F4Z5B1-F1
#
_entry.id   AF-A0A1F4Z5B1-F1
#
_cell.length_a   1.000
_cell.length_b   1.000
_cell.length_c   1.000
_cell.angle_alpha   90.00
_cell.angle_beta   90.00
_cell.angle_gamma   90.00
#
_symmetry.space_group_name_H-M   'P 1'
#
loop_
_entity.id
_entity.type
_entity.pdbx_description
1 polymer ?
#
loop_
_entity_poly.entity_id
_entity_poly.type
_entity_poly.pdbx_seq_one_letter_code
_entity_poly.pdbx_strand_id
1 'polypeptide(L)'
;MQKGEWKGWLIIAIGLYTAWRMGTSVVRLWKAGDRVKQASSELALAKAENEELKTRLDYVRSPEFVEKEVKERFGWGRPGEEILIIEQQEMSNVQYSIPSGSYEKQEPNWKKWWDLYIKL
;
A
#
# COMPACT_ATOMS: atom_id res chain seq x y z
N MET A 1 -1.20 0.92 84.29
CA MET A 1 -1.30 -0.13 83.25
C MET A 1 -1.29 0.56 81.88
N GLN A 2 -0.12 0.71 81.23
CA GLN A 2 -0.04 1.37 79.91
C GLN A 2 1.29 1.03 79.18
N LYS A 3 1.68 -0.26 79.15
CA LYS A 3 2.96 -0.68 78.53
C LYS A 3 2.80 -1.49 77.23
N GLY A 4 1.58 -1.61 76.72
CA GLY A 4 1.26 -2.44 75.54
C GLY A 4 0.83 -1.67 74.30
N GLU A 5 0.22 -0.49 74.43
CA GLU A 5 -0.47 0.18 73.32
C GLU A 5 0.49 0.63 72.21
N TRP A 6 1.70 1.10 72.54
CA TRP A 6 2.67 1.57 71.55
C TRP A 6 3.13 0.48 70.56
N LYS A 7 3.05 -0.81 70.98
CA LYS A 7 3.45 -1.94 70.13
C LYS A 7 2.43 -2.14 69.00
N GLY A 8 1.15 -1.90 69.28
CA GLY A 8 0.08 -1.94 68.27
C GLY A 8 0.25 -0.84 67.23
N TRP A 9 0.52 0.38 67.67
CA TRP A 9 0.78 1.52 66.77
C TRP A 9 2.03 1.30 65.91
N LEU A 10 3.09 0.69 66.45
CA LEU A 10 4.28 0.30 65.68
C LEU A 10 3.97 -0.73 64.59
N ILE A 11 3.17 -1.75 64.90
CA ILE A 11 2.77 -2.77 63.92
C ILE A 11 1.93 -2.15 62.80
N ILE A 12 1.00 -1.26 63.14
CA ILE A 12 0.17 -0.54 62.17
C ILE A 12 1.05 0.34 61.27
N ALA A 13 1.99 1.10 61.84
CA ALA A 13 2.90 1.97 61.08
C ALA A 13 3.81 1.18 60.13
N ILE A 14 4.35 0.04 60.59
CA ILE A 14 5.15 -0.86 59.75
C ILE A 14 4.31 -1.42 58.61
N GLY A 15 3.07 -1.86 58.89
CA GLY A 15 2.15 -2.37 57.87
C GLY A 15 1.78 -1.31 56.83
N LEU A 16 1.55 -0.07 57.25
CA LEU A 16 1.26 1.06 56.36
C LEU A 16 2.47 1.41 55.49
N TYR A 17 3.67 1.38 56.06
CA TYR A 17 4.91 1.62 55.33
C TYR A 17 5.18 0.54 54.27
N THR A 18 4.99 -0.75 54.61
CA THR A 18 5.17 -1.84 53.63
C THR A 18 4.09 -1.84 52.57
N ALA A 19 2.82 -1.55 52.92
CA ALA A 19 1.74 -1.39 51.95
C ALA A 19 2.00 -0.24 50.98
N TRP A 20 2.43 0.92 51.48
CA TRP A 20 2.83 2.06 50.65
C TRP A 20 3.98 1.69 49.71
N ARG A 21 5.02 1.03 50.24
CA ARG A 21 6.19 0.61 49.47
C ARG A 21 5.82 -0.39 48.37
N MET A 22 4.95 -1.36 48.65
CA MET A 22 4.47 -2.34 47.66
C MET A 22 3.60 -1.69 46.58
N GLY A 23 2.72 -0.76 46.94
CA GLY A 23 1.88 -0.04 45.97
C GLY A 23 2.71 0.64 44.87
N THR A 24 3.84 1.25 45.22
CA THR A 24 4.73 1.88 44.23
C THR A 24 5.48 0.88 43.33
N SER A 25 5.67 -0.36 43.76
CA SER A 25 6.39 -1.39 43.00
C SER A 25 5.51 -2.01 41.91
N VAL A 26 4.22 -2.23 42.20
CA VAL A 26 3.26 -2.80 41.23
C VAL A 26 3.04 -1.84 40.05
N VAL A 27 2.96 -0.53 40.31
CA VAL A 27 2.81 0.50 39.28
C VAL A 27 4.00 0.54 38.32
N ARG A 28 5.22 0.27 38.79
CA ARG A 28 6.42 0.23 37.92
C ARG A 28 6.39 -0.96 36.97
N LEU A 29 5.88 -2.10 37.43
CA LEU A 29 5.80 -3.31 36.61
C LEU A 29 4.79 -3.15 35.46
N TRP A 30 3.65 -2.52 35.74
CA TRP A 30 2.65 -2.18 34.72
C TRP A 30 3.21 -1.20 33.68
N LYS A 31 3.85 -0.12 34.13
CA LYS A 31 4.50 0.84 33.22
C LYS A 31 5.62 0.22 32.37
N ALA A 32 6.33 -0.78 32.90
CA ALA A 32 7.35 -1.49 32.12
C ALA A 32 6.71 -2.34 31.00
N GLY A 33 5.59 -3.01 31.28
CA GLY A 33 4.82 -3.75 30.27
C GLY A 33 4.29 -2.84 29.16
N ASP A 34 3.75 -1.68 29.52
CA ASP A 34 3.26 -0.70 28.54
C ASP A 34 4.38 -0.18 27.64
N ARG A 35 5.57 0.09 28.18
CA ARG A 35 6.73 0.52 27.39
C ARG A 35 7.18 -0.53 26.39
N VAL A 36 7.20 -1.81 26.79
CA VAL A 36 7.54 -2.91 25.88
C VAL A 36 6.48 -3.04 24.79
N LYS A 37 5.20 -2.94 25.15
CA LYS A 37 4.09 -2.99 24.19
C LYS A 37 4.16 -1.83 23.19
N GLN A 38 4.39 -0.60 23.65
CA GLN A 38 4.57 0.57 22.78
C GLN A 38 5.76 0.41 21.85
N ALA A 39 6.94 0.07 22.37
CA ALA A 39 8.13 -0.14 21.54
C ALA A 39 7.94 -1.27 20.52
N SER A 40 7.25 -2.35 20.89
CA SER A 40 6.96 -3.45 19.95
C SER A 40 5.98 -3.03 18.85
N SER A 41 5.00 -2.17 19.17
CA SER A 41 4.06 -1.62 18.21
C SER A 41 4.76 -0.66 17.24
N GLU A 42 5.61 0.22 17.74
CA GLU A 42 6.41 1.15 16.93
C GLU A 42 7.34 0.39 15.98
N LEU A 43 7.99 -0.67 16.47
CA LEU A 43 8.84 -1.54 15.64
C LEU A 43 8.03 -2.23 14.54
N ALA A 44 6.82 -2.72 14.84
CA ALA A 44 5.96 -3.35 13.86
C ALA A 44 5.53 -2.37 12.76
N LEU A 45 5.13 -1.16 13.14
CA LEU A 45 4.77 -0.09 12.20
C LEU A 45 5.95 0.30 11.32
N ALA A 46 7.11 0.57 11.92
CA ALA A 46 8.32 0.94 11.19
C ALA A 46 8.78 -0.16 10.21
N LYS A 47 8.62 -1.44 10.58
CA LYS A 47 8.91 -2.56 9.66
C LYS A 47 7.95 -2.60 8.49
N ALA A 48 6.64 -2.43 8.74
CA ALA A 48 5.64 -2.41 7.68
C ALA A 48 5.90 -1.25 6.69
N GLU A 49 6.18 -0.06 7.21
CA GLU A 49 6.53 1.11 6.39
C GLU A 49 7.82 0.87 5.60
N ASN A 50 8.84 0.26 6.20
CA ASN A 50 10.08 -0.06 5.50
C ASN A 50 9.88 -1.03 4.33
N GLU A 51 9.07 -2.08 4.50
CA GLU A 51 8.74 -3.03 3.45
C GLU A 51 7.92 -2.40 2.31
N GLU A 52 6.98 -1.52 2.66
CA GLU A 52 6.23 -0.75 1.66
C GLU A 52 7.17 0.17 0.84
N LEU A 53 8.05 0.90 1.52
CA LEU A 53 9.00 1.80 0.89
C LEU A 53 9.98 1.05 -0.02
N LYS A 54 10.45 -0.14 0.38
CA LYS A 54 11.28 -0.99 -0.50
C LYS A 54 10.54 -1.41 -1.75
N THR A 55 9.29 -1.86 -1.61
CA THR A 55 8.46 -2.27 -2.75
C THR A 55 8.25 -1.11 -3.72
N ARG A 56 7.96 0.10 -3.21
CA ARG A 56 7.84 1.31 -4.02
C ARG A 56 9.17 1.68 -4.69
N LEU A 57 10.28 1.55 -3.98
CA LEU A 57 11.61 1.83 -4.53
C LEU A 57 11.95 0.89 -5.69
N ASP A 58 11.65 -0.40 -5.53
CA ASP A 58 11.88 -1.39 -6.58
C ASP A 58 11.00 -1.13 -7.80
N TYR A 59 9.74 -0.73 -7.59
CA TYR A 59 8.85 -0.31 -8.68
C TYR A 59 9.36 0.93 -9.41
N VAL A 60 9.75 1.99 -8.71
CA VAL A 60 10.26 3.22 -9.32
C VAL A 60 11.58 2.99 -10.08
N ARG A 61 12.37 2.00 -9.67
CA ARG A 61 13.57 1.57 -10.38
C ARG A 61 13.29 0.66 -11.57
N SER A 62 12.07 0.17 -11.72
CA SER A 62 11.73 -0.75 -12.79
C SER A 62 11.79 -0.04 -14.16
N PRO A 63 12.14 -0.76 -15.25
CA PRO A 63 12.12 -0.21 -16.59
C PRO A 63 10.74 0.32 -17.00
N GLU A 64 9.67 -0.28 -16.47
CA GLU A 64 8.28 0.07 -16.75
C GLU A 64 7.95 1.47 -16.22
N PHE A 65 8.41 1.80 -15.01
CA PHE A 65 8.23 3.13 -14.42
C PHE A 65 9.03 4.18 -15.19
N VAL A 66 10.26 3.87 -15.56
CA VAL A 66 11.10 4.76 -16.39
C VAL A 66 10.42 5.04 -17.73
N GLU A 67 9.91 4.02 -18.40
CA GLU A 67 9.20 4.20 -19.66
C GLU A 67 7.91 5.00 -19.49
N LYS A 68 7.15 4.76 -18.42
CA LYS A 68 5.95 5.52 -18.10
C LYS A 68 6.26 7.01 -17.90
N GLU A 69 7.24 7.34 -17.06
CA GLU A 69 7.67 8.74 -16.86
C GLU A 69 8.22 9.36 -18.15
N VAL A 70 8.95 8.61 -18.97
CA VAL A 70 9.45 9.09 -20.27
C VAL A 70 8.29 9.41 -21.23
N LYS A 71 7.29 8.53 -21.31
CA LYS A 71 6.08 8.74 -22.12
C LYS A 71 5.25 9.92 -21.60
N GLU A 72 5.04 10.01 -20.29
CA GLU A 72 4.19 11.04 -19.68
C GLU A 72 4.85 12.43 -19.65
N ARG A 73 6.16 12.52 -19.38
CA ARG A 73 6.85 13.81 -19.21
C ARG A 73 7.43 14.36 -20.49
N PHE A 74 7.93 13.49 -21.36
CA PHE A 74 8.63 13.92 -22.57
C PHE A 74 7.84 13.61 -23.84
N GLY A 75 6.72 12.87 -23.73
CA GLY A 75 5.99 12.41 -24.90
C GLY A 75 6.93 11.62 -25.82
N TRP A 76 7.84 10.82 -25.26
CA TRP A 76 8.83 10.05 -26.02
C TRP A 76 8.42 8.58 -26.09
N GLY A 77 8.44 8.04 -27.30
CA GLY A 77 8.18 6.64 -27.62
C GLY A 77 9.50 5.94 -27.97
N ARG A 78 9.50 4.60 -27.95
CA ARG A 78 10.68 3.83 -28.35
C ARG A 78 10.98 4.05 -29.85
N PRO A 79 12.22 3.82 -30.33
CA PRO A 79 12.52 3.87 -31.75
C PRO A 79 11.59 2.94 -32.55
N GLY A 80 10.71 3.51 -33.38
CA GLY A 80 9.70 2.78 -34.15
C GLY A 80 8.25 2.87 -33.63
N GLU A 81 7.99 3.52 -32.49
CA GLU A 81 6.64 3.93 -32.07
C GLU A 81 6.32 5.33 -32.62
N GLU A 82 5.17 5.49 -33.29
CA GLU A 82 4.63 6.78 -33.72
C GLU A 82 3.65 7.31 -32.66
N ILE A 83 3.96 8.46 -32.07
CA ILE A 83 3.16 9.06 -31.01
C ILE A 83 2.13 9.98 -31.66
N LEU A 84 0.90 9.50 -31.79
CA LEU A 84 -0.21 10.25 -32.34
C LEU A 84 -0.78 11.19 -31.26
N ILE A 85 -0.42 12.47 -31.34
CA ILE A 85 -1.05 13.53 -30.56
C ILE A 85 -2.32 13.93 -31.31
N ILE A 86 -3.48 13.46 -30.85
CA ILE A 86 -4.78 13.85 -31.42
C ILE A 86 -5.17 15.19 -30.80
N GLU A 87 -5.00 16.28 -31.55
CA GLU A 87 -5.60 17.55 -31.18
C GLU A 87 -7.13 17.41 -31.21
N GLN A 88 -7.80 17.72 -30.10
CA GLN A 88 -9.25 17.62 -29.94
C GLN A 88 -10.02 18.70 -30.72
N GLN A 89 -9.38 19.36 -31.68
CA GLN A 89 -10.05 20.24 -32.62
C GLN A 89 -10.31 19.41 -33.88
N GLU A 90 -11.59 19.21 -34.21
CA GLU A 90 -12.10 18.49 -35.40
C GLU A 90 -12.41 16.97 -35.27
N MET A 91 -12.52 16.38 -34.06
CA MET A 91 -13.09 15.01 -33.94
C MET A 91 -14.60 14.91 -34.27
N SER A 92 -15.26 16.03 -34.62
CA SER A 92 -16.65 16.06 -35.04
C SER A 92 -16.87 15.85 -36.54
N ASN A 93 -15.81 15.83 -37.38
CA ASN A 93 -15.97 15.74 -38.85
C ASN A 93 -14.95 14.83 -39.58
N VAL A 94 -14.27 13.92 -38.88
CA VAL A 94 -13.56 12.84 -39.59
C VAL A 94 -14.56 11.75 -39.98
N GLN A 95 -15.34 12.05 -41.02
CA GLN A 95 -16.01 11.02 -41.80
C GLN A 95 -14.89 10.21 -42.46
N TYR A 96 -14.51 9.07 -41.87
CA TYR A 96 -13.70 8.08 -42.55
C TYR A 96 -14.43 7.71 -43.84
N SER A 97 -14.01 8.28 -44.96
CA SER A 97 -14.46 7.86 -46.29
C SER A 97 -13.85 6.49 -46.52
N ILE A 98 -14.56 5.45 -46.07
CA ILE A 98 -14.34 4.09 -46.55
C ILE A 98 -14.50 4.17 -48.06
N PRO A 99 -13.48 3.83 -48.86
CA PRO A 99 -13.62 3.82 -50.31
C PRO A 99 -14.82 2.92 -50.63
N SER A 100 -15.81 3.46 -51.32
CA SER A 100 -16.96 2.72 -51.84
C SER A 100 -16.50 1.77 -52.95
N GLY A 101 -15.66 0.80 -52.62
CA GLY A 101 -15.49 -0.42 -53.36
C GLY A 101 -16.65 -1.32 -52.97
N SER A 102 -17.53 -1.58 -53.93
CA SER A 102 -18.52 -2.67 -53.97
C SER A 102 -18.65 -3.46 -52.67
N TYR A 103 -19.73 -3.20 -51.92
CA TYR A 103 -20.18 -4.02 -50.80
C TYR A 103 -20.55 -5.42 -51.31
N GLU A 104 -19.53 -6.23 -51.52
CA GLU A 104 -19.64 -7.65 -51.69
C GLU A 104 -20.20 -8.21 -50.38
N LYS A 105 -21.29 -8.99 -50.49
CA LYS A 105 -22.09 -9.48 -49.35
C LYS A 105 -21.15 -9.92 -48.23
N GLN A 106 -21.14 -9.17 -47.13
CA GLN A 106 -20.25 -9.46 -46.00
C GLN A 106 -20.63 -10.80 -45.40
N GLU A 107 -19.90 -11.85 -45.78
CA GLU A 107 -20.08 -13.16 -45.18
C GLU A 107 -19.71 -13.12 -43.69
N PRO A 108 -20.47 -13.82 -42.83
CA PRO A 108 -20.15 -13.89 -41.42
C PRO A 108 -18.72 -14.35 -41.18
N ASN A 109 -18.03 -13.76 -40.19
CA ASN A 109 -16.62 -14.02 -39.94
C ASN A 109 -16.31 -15.52 -39.77
N TRP A 110 -17.20 -16.30 -39.13
CA TRP A 110 -17.02 -17.74 -38.97
C TRP A 110 -16.89 -18.50 -40.30
N LYS A 111 -17.61 -18.06 -41.35
CA LYS A 111 -17.58 -18.69 -42.67
C LYS A 111 -16.25 -18.42 -43.38
N LYS A 112 -15.71 -17.20 -43.22
CA LYS A 112 -14.37 -16.84 -43.70
C LYS A 112 -13.28 -17.69 -43.06
N TRP A 113 -13.37 -17.90 -41.74
CA TRP A 113 -12.44 -18.77 -41.02
C TRP A 113 -12.58 -20.24 -41.46
N TRP A 114 -13.79 -20.71 -41.72
CA TRP A 114 -14.00 -22.08 -42.16
C TRP A 114 -13.43 -22.35 -43.56
N ASP A 115 -13.61 -21.41 -44.49
CA ASP A 115 -13.10 -21.52 -45.87
C ASP A 115 -11.56 -21.50 -45.91
N LEU A 116 -10.92 -20.68 -45.07
CA LEU A 116 -9.46 -20.59 -45.00
C LEU A 116 -8.78 -21.83 -44.40
N TYR A 117 -9.43 -22.51 -43.44
CA TYR A 117 -8.74 -23.51 -42.61
C TYR A 117 -9.28 -24.94 -42.77
N ILE A 118 -10.50 -25.12 -43.26
CA ILE A 118 -11.14 -26.46 -43.33
C ILE A 118 -11.36 -26.91 -44.78
N LYS A 119 -11.43 -25.99 -45.73
CA LYS A 119 -11.60 -26.31 -47.14
C LYS A 119 -10.23 -26.36 -47.84
N LEU A 120 -9.71 -27.57 -48.00
CA LEU A 120 -8.49 -27.89 -48.77
C LEU A 120 -8.87 -28.57 -50.08
#